data_AF-A0A1X9JMA6-F1
#
_entry.id   AF-A0A1X9JMA6-F1
#
_cell.length_a   1.000
_cell.length_b   1.000
_cell.length_c   1.000
_cell.angle_alpha   90.00
_cell.angle_beta   90.00
_cell.angle_gamma   90.00
#
_symmetry.space_group_name_H-M   'P 1'
#
loop_
_entity.id
_entity.type
_entity.pdbx_description
1 polymer ?
#
loop_
_entity_poly.entity_id
_entity_poly.type
_entity_poly.pdbx_seq_one_letter_code
_entity_poly.pdbx_strand_id
1 'polypeptide(L)' 'LTAANQSDKVAVVDAKDRNLEALVDVTSIPHPGRGADLIDPEFGPVWVTSALGSDEVTFIGTDPEEH' A
#
# COMPACT_ATOMS: atom_id res chain seq x y z
N LEU A 1 7.87 -10.25 -3.79
CA LEU A 1 6.98 -9.08 -3.79
C LEU A 1 7.77 -7.95 -4.41
N THR A 2 7.54 -7.67 -5.69
CA THR A 2 8.19 -6.56 -6.40
C THR A 2 7.07 -5.65 -6.85
N ALA A 3 6.83 -4.57 -6.11
CA ALA A 3 5.83 -3.56 -6.46
C ALA A 3 6.57 -2.27 -6.82
N ALA A 4 7.05 -2.21 -8.05
CA ALA A 4 7.36 -0.95 -8.72
C ALA A 4 6.89 -1.09 -10.15
N ASN A 5 5.62 -0.79 -10.37
CA ASN A 5 5.09 -0.56 -11.71
C ASN A 5 5.20 0.97 -11.97
N GLN A 6 5.46 1.40 -13.20
CA GLN A 6 5.34 2.81 -13.58
C GLN A 6 3.87 3.24 -13.73
N SER A 7 2.97 2.66 -12.95
CA SER A 7 1.52 2.85 -13.09
C SER A 7 0.92 3.63 -11.94
N ASP A 8 1.75 4.16 -11.03
CA ASP A 8 1.34 4.96 -9.88
C ASP A 8 0.18 4.31 -9.10
N LYS A 9 0.22 2.97 -8.99
CA LYS A 9 -0.83 2.16 -8.38
C LYS A 9 -0.27 1.01 -7.54
N VAL A 10 -0.89 0.78 -6.40
CA VAL A 10 -0.67 -0.38 -5.52
C VAL A 10 -1.84 -1.35 -5.63
N ALA A 11 -1.55 -2.61 -5.96
CA ALA A 11 -2.56 -3.67 -6.00
C ALA A 11 -2.64 -4.40 -4.66
N VAL A 12 -3.84 -4.46 -4.09
CA VAL A 12 -4.15 -5.22 -2.87
C VAL A 12 -4.86 -6.50 -3.27
N VAL A 13 -4.30 -7.63 -2.87
CA VAL A 13 -4.83 -8.95 -3.20
C VAL A 13 -5.17 -9.66 -1.89
N ASP A 14 -6.40 -10.12 -1.75
CA ASP A 14 -6.74 -11.02 -0.66
C ASP A 14 -6.18 -12.41 -0.96
N ALA A 15 -5.23 -12.86 -0.16
CA ALA A 15 -4.63 -14.18 -0.29
C ALA A 15 -5.59 -15.32 0.09
N LYS A 16 -6.60 -15.05 0.92
CA LYS A 16 -7.59 -16.02 1.39
C LYS A 16 -8.61 -16.31 0.29
N ASP A 17 -9.27 -15.27 -0.22
CA ASP A 17 -10.31 -15.40 -1.25
C ASP A 17 -9.74 -15.35 -2.68
N ARG A 18 -8.45 -15.04 -2.82
CA ARG A 18 -7.66 -15.08 -4.07
C ARG A 18 -8.20 -14.14 -5.16
N ASN A 19 -8.73 -13.01 -4.75
CA ASN A 19 -9.24 -11.95 -5.61
C ASN A 19 -8.42 -10.65 -5.45
N LEU A 20 -8.55 -9.78 -6.44
CA LEU A 20 -8.07 -8.41 -6.37
C LEU A 20 -9.07 -7.61 -5.52
N GLU A 21 -8.62 -7.12 -4.37
CA GLU A 21 -9.46 -6.38 -3.43
C GLU A 21 -9.50 -4.89 -3.80
N ALA A 22 -8.33 -4.30 -4.09
CA ALA A 22 -8.25 -2.89 -4.45
C ALA A 22 -7.09 -2.58 -5.40
N LEU A 23 -7.26 -1.50 -6.16
CA LEU A 23 -6.19 -0.80 -6.87
C LEU A 23 -6.13 0.61 -6.32
N VAL A 24 -5.15 0.88 -5.47
CA VAL A 24 -4.98 2.16 -4.79
C VAL A 24 -4.09 3.06 -5.62
N ASP A 25 -4.57 4.25 -5.96
CA ASP A 25 -3.77 5.29 -6.61
C ASP A 25 -2.75 5.87 -5.64
N VAL A 26 -1.51 6.05 -6.11
CA VAL A 26 -0.43 6.70 -5.36
C VAL A 26 0.16 7.84 -6.18
N THR A 27 0.70 8.87 -5.53
CA THR A 27 1.16 10.09 -6.23
C THR A 27 2.42 9.87 -7.06
N SER A 28 3.24 8.90 -6.67
CA SER A 28 4.56 8.63 -7.25
C SER A 28 4.83 7.12 -7.32
N ILE A 29 5.74 6.71 -8.20
CA ILE A 29 6.13 5.31 -8.42
C ILE A 29 6.51 4.66 -7.07
N PRO A 30 5.74 3.68 -6.57
CA PRO A 30 6.04 3.05 -5.29
C PRO A 30 7.37 2.29 -5.39
N HIS A 31 8.19 2.38 -4.34
CA HIS A 31 9.46 1.66 -4.30
C HIS A 31 9.21 0.14 -4.21
N PRO A 32 9.93 -0.68 -4.99
CA PRO A 32 9.75 -2.12 -4.92
C PRO A 32 10.28 -2.64 -3.59
N GLY A 33 9.40 -3.25 -2.79
CA GLY A 33 9.76 -3.79 -1.49
C GLY A 33 8.58 -4.49 -0.81
N ARG A 34 8.80 -4.88 0.45
CA ARG A 34 7.74 -5.42 1.31
C ARG A 34 6.89 -4.33 1.96
N GLY A 35 7.36 -3.08 1.95
CA GLY A 35 6.81 -2.00 2.77
C GLY A 35 7.05 -2.21 4.26
N ALA A 36 6.27 -1.52 5.08
CA ALA A 36 6.27 -1.65 6.53
C ALA A 36 4.83 -1.61 7.07
N ASP A 37 4.52 -2.49 8.01
CA ASP A 37 3.24 -2.52 8.71
C ASP A 37 3.35 -1.73 10.02
N LEU A 38 2.39 -0.83 10.28
CA LEU A 38 2.35 0.03 11.46
C LEU A 38 0.94 0.10 12.03
N ILE A 39 0.83 0.52 13.30
CA ILE A 39 -0.43 0.96 13.90
C ILE A 39 -0.39 2.48 13.98
N ASP A 40 -1.19 3.14 13.14
CA ASP A 40 -1.42 4.57 13.19
C ASP A 40 -2.39 4.93 14.33
N PRO A 41 -2.12 5.99 15.13
CA PRO A 41 -3.01 6.38 16.22
C PRO A 41 -4.41 6.83 15.79
N GLU A 42 -4.57 7.32 14.56
CA GLU A 42 -5.83 7.83 14.02
C GLU A 42 -6.50 6.81 13.09
N PHE A 43 -5.70 6.13 12.25
CA PHE A 43 -6.15 5.22 11.20
C PHE A 43 -5.79 3.75 11.46
N GLY A 44 -5.57 3.35 12.71
CA GLY A 44 -5.38 1.93 13.06
C GLY A 44 -4.31 1.20 12.22
N PRO A 45 -4.51 -0.07 11.84
CA PRO A 45 -3.55 -0.82 11.04
C PRO A 45 -3.35 -0.26 9.62
N VAL A 46 -2.10 0.08 9.29
CA VAL A 46 -1.70 0.62 7.99
C VAL A 46 -0.46 -0.07 7.43
N TRP A 47 -0.39 -0.18 6.11
CA TRP A 47 0.80 -0.56 5.35
C TRP A 47 1.40 0.66 4.66
N VAL A 48 2.73 0.78 4.70
CA VAL A 48 3.44 1.98 4.27
C VAL A 48 4.51 1.65 3.22
N THR A 49 4.61 2.51 2.20
CA THR A 49 5.68 2.47 1.21
C THR A 49 6.24 3.86 0.90
N SER A 50 7.54 3.94 0.68
CA SER A 50 8.17 5.09 0.04
C SER A 50 7.99 5.04 -1.48
N ALA A 51 8.24 6.17 -2.14
CA ALA A 51 8.29 6.27 -3.59
C ALA A 51 9.73 6.43 -4.12
N LEU A 52 9.99 5.88 -5.31
CA LEU A 52 11.28 6.01 -5.99
C LEU A 52 11.45 7.41 -6.58
N GLY A 53 12.48 8.13 -6.16
CA GLY A 53 12.81 9.45 -6.74
C GLY A 53 11.97 10.61 -6.21
N SER A 54 11.13 10.39 -5.19
CA SER A 54 10.46 11.44 -4.40
C SER A 54 10.65 11.20 -2.90
N ASP A 55 10.36 12.22 -2.10
CA ASP A 55 10.35 12.16 -0.63
C ASP A 55 8.97 11.77 -0.06
N GLU A 56 8.04 11.39 -0.92
CA GLU A 56 6.69 11.00 -0.55
C GLU A 56 6.64 9.60 0.09
N VAL A 57 5.76 9.47 1.08
CA VAL A 57 5.45 8.22 1.77
C VAL A 57 3.94 8.03 1.75
N THR A 58 3.50 6.88 1.27
CA THR A 58 2.06 6.55 1.17
C THR A 58 1.69 5.55 2.26
N PHE A 59 0.56 5.82 2.91
CA PHE A 59 -0.07 4.98 3.93
C PHE A 59 -1.37 4.40 3.36
N ILE A 60 -1.57 3.10 3.53
CA ILE A 60 -2.75 2.37 3.06
C ILE A 60 -3.36 1.65 4.27
N GLY A 61 -4.61 1.95 4.63
CA GLY A 61 -5.33 1.23 5.68
C GLY A 61 -5.54 -0.24 5.30
N THR A 62 -5.32 -1.14 6.25
CA THR A 62 -5.35 -2.60 6.02
C THR A 62 -6.40 -3.34 6.84
N ASP A 63 -7.26 -2.62 7.55
CA ASP A 63 -8.36 -3.21 8.31
C ASP A 63 -9.72 -2.82 7.70
N PRO A 64 -10.34 -3.70 6.89
CA PRO A 64 -11.60 -3.40 6.20
C PRO A 64 -12.84 -3.43 7.09
N GLU A 65 -12.77 -3.90 8.35
CA GLU A 65 -13.93 -3.96 9.24
C GLU A 65 -14.06 -2.75 10.18
N GLU A 66 -12.95 -2.13 10.57
CA GLU A 66 -12.93 -0.95 11.46
C GLU A 66 -12.43 0.35 10.78
N HIS A 67 -12.49 0.41 9.44
CA HIS A 67 -12.26 1.63 8.63
C HIS A 67 -13.46 2.07 7.81
#